data_AF-A0A2N2K6H7-F1
#
_entry.id   AF-A0A2N2K6H7-F1
#
_cell.length_a   1.000
_cell.length_b   1.000
_cell.length_c   1.000
_cell.angle_alpha   90.00
_cell.angle_beta   90.00
_cell.angle_gamma   90.00
#
_symmetry.space_group_name_H-M   'P 1'
#
loop_
_entity.id
_entity.type
_entity.pdbx_description
1 polymer ?
#
loop_
_entity_poly.entity_id
_entity_poly.type
_entity_poly.pdbx_seq_one_letter_code
_entity_poly.pdbx_strand_id
1 'polypeptide(L)' 'MHLLRDIFFREIVPKLVRLHARTGIVNCEFAGAEYRKWQIRFRSRGSDFEVVEFEYDEEGTAMDLDL' A
#
# COMPACT_ATOMS: atom_id res chain seq x y z
N MET A 1 -8.51 12.27 4.47
CA MET A 1 -8.07 10.90 4.17
C MET A 1 -8.14 10.53 2.67
N HIS A 2 -8.32 11.49 1.74
CA HIS A 2 -8.32 11.23 0.29
C HIS A 2 -6.91 11.22 -0.32
N LEU A 3 -6.03 12.10 0.17
CA LEU A 3 -4.67 12.29 -0.37
C LEU A 3 -3.83 11.00 -0.40
N LEU A 4 -3.79 10.24 0.69
CA LEU A 4 -2.99 9.00 0.78
C LEU A 4 -3.44 7.95 -0.24
N ARG A 5 -4.76 7.86 -0.44
CA ARG A 5 -5.36 6.94 -1.42
C ARG A 5 -5.04 7.39 -2.84
N ASP A 6 -5.12 8.67 -3.13
CA ASP A 6 -4.79 9.23 -4.45
C ASP A 6 -3.32 9.00 -4.80
N ILE A 7 -2.40 9.22 -3.85
CA ILE A 7 -0.98 8.95 -4.05
C ILE A 7 -0.73 7.44 -4.25
N PHE A 8 -1.40 6.57 -3.48
CA PHE A 8 -1.32 5.12 -3.66
C PHE A 8 -1.72 4.70 -5.10
N PHE A 9 -2.87 5.17 -5.58
CA PHE A 9 -3.33 4.85 -6.94
C PHE A 9 -2.44 5.45 -8.03
N ARG A 10 -1.89 6.65 -7.81
CA ARG A 10 -1.05 7.34 -8.79
C ARG A 10 0.35 6.75 -8.88
N GLU A 11 0.96 6.37 -7.75
CA GLU A 11 2.40 6.07 -7.67
C GLU A 11 2.70 4.61 -7.36
N ILE A 12 1.84 3.94 -6.60
CA ILE A 12 2.07 2.57 -6.14
C ILE A 12 1.38 1.55 -7.05
N VAL A 13 0.11 1.76 -7.40
CA VAL A 13 -0.64 0.84 -8.26
C VAL A 13 0.08 0.54 -9.59
N PRO A 14 0.67 1.51 -10.32
CA PRO A 14 1.42 1.20 -11.53
C PRO A 14 2.61 0.26 -11.30
N LYS A 15 3.26 0.32 -10.12
CA LYS A 15 4.35 -0.60 -9.74
C LYS A 15 3.79 -1.99 -9.45
N LEU A 16 2.68 -2.08 -8.72
CA LEU A 16 1.99 -3.33 -8.42
C LEU A 16 1.50 -4.06 -9.68
N VAL A 17 0.98 -3.32 -10.66
CA VAL A 17 0.58 -3.87 -11.97
C VAL A 17 1.78 -4.51 -12.67
N ARG A 18 2.94 -3.82 -12.71
CA ARG A 18 4.17 -4.35 -13.33
C ARG A 18 4.70 -5.60 -12.63
N LEU A 19 4.48 -5.69 -11.32
CA LEU A 19 4.86 -6.86 -10.51
C LEU A 19 3.81 -7.99 -10.54
N HIS A 20 2.70 -7.82 -11.27
CA HIS A 20 1.55 -8.72 -11.25
C HIS A 20 1.05 -9.02 -9.83
N ALA A 21 1.16 -8.05 -8.92
CA ALA A 21 0.76 -8.20 -7.54
C ALA A 21 -0.76 -8.40 -7.42
N ARG A 22 -1.18 -9.38 -6.63
CA ARG A 22 -2.60 -9.72 -6.44
C ARG A 22 -3.14 -9.31 -5.08
N THR A 23 -2.35 -9.43 -4.04
CA THR A 23 -2.66 -8.92 -2.71
C THR A 23 -1.35 -8.53 -2.05
N GLY A 24 -1.39 -7.69 -1.03
CA GLY A 24 -0.21 -7.34 -0.29
C GLY A 24 -0.46 -6.24 0.71
N ILE A 25 0.61 -5.88 1.41
CA ILE A 25 0.66 -4.74 2.31
C ILE A 25 1.74 -3.81 1.79
N VAL A 26 1.49 -2.51 1.81
CA VAL A 26 2.48 -1.49 1.48
C VAL A 26 2.54 -0.44 2.59
N ASN A 27 3.76 -0.05 2.97
CA ASN A 27 3.96 1.03 3.91
C ASN A 27 3.60 2.39 3.27
N CYS A 28 2.99 3.29 4.02
CA CYS A 28 2.53 4.59 3.56
C CYS A 28 3.61 5.68 3.52
N GLU A 29 4.88 5.36 3.81
CA GLU A 29 6.01 6.29 3.75
C GLU A 29 6.14 6.98 2.38
N PHE A 30 5.61 6.38 1.30
CA PHE A 30 5.52 7.01 -0.02
C PHE A 30 4.76 8.35 -0.02
N ALA A 31 3.90 8.60 0.98
CA ALA A 31 3.11 9.83 1.10
C ALA A 31 3.71 10.84 2.08
N GLY A 32 4.78 10.49 2.79
CA GLY A 32 5.41 11.32 3.82
C GLY A 32 5.92 10.51 5.01
N ALA A 33 6.97 11.01 5.68
CA ALA A 33 7.57 10.34 6.83
C ALA A 33 6.62 10.24 8.03
N GLU A 34 5.63 11.13 8.14
CA GLU A 34 4.55 11.06 9.13
C GLU A 34 3.67 9.81 8.95
N TYR A 35 3.65 9.22 7.75
CA TYR A 35 2.87 8.03 7.44
C TYR A 35 3.68 6.74 7.53
N ARG A 36 4.95 6.77 7.96
CA ARG A 36 5.82 5.58 8.04
C ARG A 36 5.31 4.43 8.91
N LYS A 37 4.39 4.71 9.83
CA LYS A 37 3.75 3.72 10.71
C LYS A 37 2.39 3.27 10.20
N TRP A 38 1.95 3.82 9.08
CA TRP A 38 0.70 3.42 8.44
C TRP A 38 1.03 2.46 7.31
N GLN A 39 0.20 1.44 7.17
CA GLN A 39 0.28 0.51 6.07
C GLN A 39 -1.10 0.28 5.46
N ILE A 40 -1.11 -0.01 4.16
CA ILE A 40 -2.31 -0.27 3.39
C ILE A 40 -2.29 -1.73 2.98
N ARG A 41 -3.30 -2.47 3.40
CA ARG A 41 -3.60 -3.79 2.82
C ARG A 41 -4.40 -3.58 1.54
N PHE A 42 -3.91 -4.13 0.44
CA PHE A 42 -4.56 -4.03 -0.87
C PHE A 42 -4.83 -5.40 -1.48
N ARG A 43 -5.76 -5.43 -2.43
CA ARG A 43 -6.00 -6.58 -3.31
C ARG A 43 -6.33 -6.13 -4.72
N SER A 44 -5.97 -6.91 -5.72
CA SER A 44 -6.42 -6.77 -7.09
C SER A 44 -7.91 -7.17 -7.16
N ARG A 45 -8.69 -6.41 -7.91
CA ARG A 45 -10.08 -6.68 -8.26
C ARG A 45 -10.24 -6.48 -9.76
N GLY A 46 -10.09 -7.57 -10.52
CA GLY A 46 -10.06 -7.50 -11.98
C GLY A 46 -8.76 -6.85 -12.48
N SER A 47 -8.90 -5.81 -13.31
CA SER A 47 -7.77 -5.00 -13.80
C SER A 47 -7.32 -3.90 -12.83
N ASP A 48 -8.07 -3.68 -11.74
CA ASP A 48 -7.82 -2.60 -10.78
C ASP A 48 -7.37 -3.11 -9.41
N PHE A 49 -7.06 -2.16 -8.53
CA PHE A 49 -6.69 -2.43 -7.14
C PHE A 49 -7.71 -1.82 -6.18
N GLU A 50 -7.91 -2.49 -5.06
CA GLU A 50 -8.78 -2.06 -3.98
C GLU A 50 -7.95 -1.99 -2.69
N VAL A 51 -8.14 -0.90 -1.95
CA VAL A 51 -7.64 -0.78 -0.59
C VAL A 51 -8.62 -1.51 0.34
N VAL A 52 -8.14 -2.57 0.97
CA VAL A 52 -8.92 -3.40 1.91
C VAL A 52 -8.97 -2.71 3.27
N GLU A 53 -7.82 -2.27 3.77
CA GLU A 53 -7.70 -1.75 5.14
C GLU A 53 -6.49 -0.82 5.27
N PHE A 54 -6.60 0.13 6.20
CA PHE A 54 -5.49 0.94 6.68
C PHE A 54 -5.17 0.49 8.11
N GLU A 55 -3.94 0.05 8.32
CA GLU A 55 -3.48 -0.46 9.60
C GLU A 55 -2.37 0.46 10.11
N TYR A 56 -2.44 0.85 11.39
CA TYR A 56 -1.36 1.55 12.06
C TYR A 56 -0.51 0.53 12.81
N ASP A 57 0.72 0.37 12.35
CA ASP A 57 1.71 -0.48 12.99
C ASP A 57 2.53 0.37 13.97
N GLU A 58 2.29 0.17 15.26
CA GLU A 58 3.01 0.87 16.33
C GLU A 58 4.52 0.55 16.34
N GLU A 59 4.91 -0.65 15.89
CA GLU A 59 6.30 -1.10 15.78
C GLU A 59 6.94 -0.74 14.43
N GLY A 60 6.14 -0.49 13.39
CA GLY A 60 6.63 -0.11 12.06
C GLY A 60 7.28 -1.26 11.29
N THR A 61 6.91 -2.50 11.63
CA THR A 61 7.37 -3.71 10.97
C THR A 61 6.53 -3.91 9.71
N ALA A 62 6.84 -3.13 8.67
CA ALA A 62 6.40 -3.48 7.32
C ALA A 62 6.75 -4.97 7.11
N MET A 63 5.75 -5.81 6.85
CA MET A 63 5.99 -7.22 6.54
C MET A 63 6.97 -7.27 5.38
N ASP A 64 8.19 -7.69 5.68
CA ASP A 64 9.21 -7.96 4.67
C ASP A 64 8.67 -9.10 3.79
N LEU A 65 8.48 -8.78 2.51
CA LEU A 65 7.97 -9.70 1.50
C LEU A 65 9.14 -10.39 0.77
N ASP A 66 10.31 -10.50 1.39
CA ASP A 66 11.32 -11.46 0.98
C ASP A 66 10.96 -12.86 1.52
N LEU A 67 10.70 -13.75 0.56
CA LEU A 67 10.37 -15.17 0.74
C LEU A 67 11.59 -16.02 0.39
#